data_AF-A0A1Q9USU1-F1
#
_entry.id   AF-A0A1Q9USU1-F1
#
_cell.length_a   1.000
_cell.length_b   1.000
_cell.length_c   1.000
_cell.angle_alpha   90.00
_cell.angle_beta   90.00
_cell.angle_gamma   90.00
#
_symmetry.space_group_name_H-M   'P 1'
#
loop_
_entity.id
_entity.type
_entity.pdbx_description
1 polymer ?
#
loop_
_entity_poly.entity_id
_entity_poly.type
_entity_poly.pdbx_seq_one_letter_code
_entity_poly.pdbx_strand_id
1 'polypeptide(L)'
;MSGERVYNIEGGAAVPLLAVSLAEAGLKERQDLQEWVIARPEILGPDVIVVAFEFDRWQDARGDRQRDRLDVLGLDADGRLVLAELKRDQAPDTVEMQAVKYAAMASRFTEADLVTYHARFLSARSGQAVSEDEARAALLDHAGELDADQLRQPRIVLVAGSFTTPTSATVVWLTEMGLDITMQRVQAYRIATEGVIVTVSQLFPVPDVEEFTISPQRAEAEQAKARRTRKRERSTVVRLVRDKVIPDGTPLTLQPKTEYDAETRELIQEWVAEDERRGRATWVNSSKPLRWEYDGEQYRPTTIVKQILSAAAQIDGSANGPMWWVTEEGMTLTELAGSAPSGGFDWTDLHTILNALPAGRWTTYGDLAAVIGTAAMPLGGHVASCPDCVNAWRILDASGQSRAGFRWTDPSDTRTQREVLQSEGVHFDGDRANAAQRLLGEQLAAAAEDPPE
;
A
#
# COMPACT_ATOMS: atom_id res chain seq x y z
N MET A 1 -31.78 7.13 8.28
CA MET A 1 -31.12 7.54 9.54
C MET A 1 -30.24 6.40 10.04
N SER A 2 -29.00 6.28 9.56
CA SER A 2 -27.95 5.58 10.30
C SER A 2 -27.33 6.60 11.26
N GLY A 3 -27.97 6.78 12.40
CA GLY A 3 -27.44 7.64 13.47
C GLY A 3 -26.36 6.85 14.20
N GLU A 4 -25.10 7.24 14.02
CA GLU A 4 -24.04 6.81 14.94
C GLU A 4 -24.47 7.11 16.37
N ARG A 5 -24.22 6.18 17.28
CA ARG A 5 -24.46 6.39 18.71
C ARG A 5 -23.10 6.47 19.40
N VAL A 6 -22.76 7.67 19.85
CA VAL A 6 -21.49 7.94 20.53
C VAL A 6 -21.77 8.13 22.02
N TYR A 7 -21.01 7.42 22.86
CA TYR A 7 -21.17 7.43 24.31
C TYR A 7 -19.85 7.82 24.98
N ASN A 8 -19.91 8.61 26.05
CA ASN A 8 -18.82 8.77 27.01
C ASN A 8 -18.93 7.70 28.10
N ILE A 9 -17.81 7.11 28.51
CA ILE A 9 -17.78 6.12 29.60
C ILE A 9 -17.29 6.82 30.88
N GLU A 10 -18.21 7.01 31.83
CA GLU A 10 -17.91 7.63 33.13
C GLU A 10 -18.32 6.67 34.25
N GLY A 11 -17.37 6.26 35.10
CA GLY A 11 -17.66 5.39 36.26
C GLY A 11 -18.31 4.04 35.90
N GLY A 12 -18.09 3.54 34.68
CA GLY A 12 -18.72 2.31 34.17
C GLY A 12 -20.10 2.49 33.56
N ALA A 13 -20.65 3.71 33.52
CA ALA A 13 -21.89 4.03 32.83
C ALA A 13 -21.61 4.60 31.42
N ALA A 14 -22.44 4.22 30.45
CA ALA A 14 -22.41 4.78 29.09
C ALA A 14 -23.40 5.95 28.99
N VAL A 15 -22.88 7.16 28.84
CA VAL A 15 -23.68 8.39 28.73
C VAL A 15 -23.68 8.87 27.28
N PRO A 16 -24.84 9.02 26.61
CA PRO A 16 -24.88 9.44 25.22
C PRO A 16 -24.36 10.87 25.07
N LEU A 17 -23.53 11.10 24.06
CA LEU A 17 -23.05 12.45 23.74
C LEU A 17 -24.08 13.21 22.90
N LEU A 18 -24.16 14.53 23.13
CA LEU A 18 -25.02 15.42 22.35
C LEU A 18 -24.37 15.69 20.98
N ALA A 19 -25.03 15.22 19.93
CA ALA A 19 -24.68 15.57 18.55
C ALA A 19 -24.97 17.05 18.29
N VAL A 20 -23.99 17.75 17.71
CA VAL A 20 -24.07 19.16 17.31
C VAL A 20 -23.44 19.35 15.94
N SER A 21 -23.85 20.37 15.19
CA SER A 21 -23.11 20.77 13.99
C SER A 21 -21.69 21.24 14.33
N LEU A 22 -20.79 21.19 13.35
CA LEU A 22 -19.44 21.74 13.50
C LEU A 22 -19.52 23.25 13.82
N ALA A 23 -20.44 23.97 13.18
CA ALA A 23 -20.68 25.38 13.49
C ALA A 23 -21.06 25.62 14.95
N GLU A 24 -22.00 24.84 15.49
CA GLU A 24 -22.42 24.95 16.89
C GLU A 24 -21.29 24.58 17.84
N ALA A 25 -20.39 23.68 17.46
CA ALA A 25 -19.18 23.36 18.19
C ALA A 25 -18.07 24.44 18.11
N GLY A 26 -18.28 25.51 17.34
CA GLY A 26 -17.32 26.60 17.15
C GLY A 26 -16.24 26.31 16.09
N LEU A 27 -16.37 25.21 15.37
CA LEU A 27 -15.45 24.76 14.34
C LEU A 27 -15.78 25.46 13.01
N LYS A 28 -14.78 25.67 12.17
CA LYS A 28 -14.86 26.37 10.89
C LYS A 28 -14.34 25.50 9.76
N GLU A 29 -14.86 25.73 8.56
CA GLU A 29 -14.46 24.97 7.37
C GLU A 29 -12.95 25.10 7.11
N ARG A 30 -12.45 26.32 6.95
CA ARG A 30 -11.03 26.57 6.62
C ARG A 30 -10.05 26.37 7.77
N GLN A 31 -10.42 26.79 8.98
CA GLN A 31 -9.50 26.79 10.12
C GLN A 31 -9.41 25.42 10.79
N ASP A 32 -10.43 24.56 10.59
CA ASP A 32 -10.52 23.27 11.27
C ASP A 32 -10.67 22.13 10.28
N LEU A 33 -11.81 22.00 9.58
CA LEU A 33 -12.09 20.83 8.72
C LEU A 33 -11.03 20.63 7.63
N GLN A 34 -10.63 21.71 6.95
CA GLN A 34 -9.60 21.68 5.93
C GLN A 34 -8.24 21.26 6.50
N GLU A 35 -7.85 21.81 7.65
CA GLU A 35 -6.61 21.46 8.34
C GLU A 35 -6.61 20.00 8.82
N TRP A 36 -7.76 19.47 9.23
CA TRP A 36 -7.90 18.05 9.58
C TRP A 36 -7.72 17.15 8.37
N VAL A 37 -8.31 17.47 7.22
CA VAL A 37 -8.11 16.69 5.99
C VAL A 37 -6.64 16.69 5.56
N ILE A 38 -5.91 17.78 5.80
CA ILE A 38 -4.48 17.85 5.48
C ILE A 38 -3.65 17.01 6.45
N ALA A 39 -3.95 17.09 7.75
CA ALA A 39 -3.25 16.34 8.78
C ALA A 39 -3.64 14.84 8.79
N ARG A 40 -4.84 14.52 8.32
CA ARG A 40 -5.47 13.21 8.31
C ARG A 40 -6.16 12.93 6.96
N PRO A 41 -5.39 12.77 5.86
CA PRO A 41 -5.95 12.50 4.53
C PRO A 41 -6.81 11.23 4.47
N GLU A 42 -6.69 10.32 5.45
CA GLU A 42 -7.55 9.15 5.61
C GLU A 42 -9.06 9.48 5.64
N ILE A 43 -9.43 10.72 5.97
CA ILE A 43 -10.79 11.25 5.85
C ILE A 43 -11.34 11.13 4.41
N LEU A 44 -10.47 11.22 3.40
CA LEU A 44 -10.83 11.13 1.98
C LEU A 44 -10.83 9.68 1.48
N GLY A 45 -10.06 8.80 2.11
CA GLY A 45 -9.87 7.40 1.74
C GLY A 45 -8.58 6.86 2.35
N PRO A 46 -8.44 5.53 2.46
CA PRO A 46 -7.41 4.89 3.29
C PRO A 46 -5.96 5.21 2.89
N ASP A 47 -5.71 5.47 1.60
CA ASP A 47 -4.36 5.62 1.05
C ASP A 47 -4.28 6.86 0.14
N VAL A 48 -4.65 8.03 0.65
CA VAL A 48 -4.62 9.30 -0.09
C VAL A 48 -3.51 10.21 0.43
N ILE A 49 -2.78 10.88 -0.46
CA ILE A 49 -1.95 12.05 -0.12
C ILE A 49 -2.53 13.33 -0.71
N VAL A 50 -2.30 14.46 -0.03
CA VAL A 50 -2.73 15.79 -0.52
C VAL A 50 -1.68 16.34 -1.49
N VAL A 51 -2.10 16.56 -2.74
CA VAL A 51 -1.29 17.21 -3.78
C VAL A 51 -1.37 18.72 -3.63
N ALA A 52 -2.58 19.26 -3.53
CA ALA A 52 -2.81 20.68 -3.37
C ALA A 52 -4.09 20.96 -2.59
N PHE A 53 -4.16 22.16 -2.03
CA PHE A 53 -5.29 22.62 -1.23
C PHE A 53 -5.72 24.02 -1.69
N GLU A 54 -7.02 24.29 -1.72
CA GLU A 54 -7.61 25.53 -2.24
C GLU A 54 -7.09 25.88 -3.66
N PHE A 55 -7.08 24.91 -4.57
CA PHE A 55 -6.50 25.04 -5.90
C PHE A 55 -7.30 26.00 -6.80
N ASP A 56 -6.68 27.12 -7.20
CA ASP A 56 -7.29 28.25 -7.91
C ASP A 56 -6.56 28.63 -9.23
N ARG A 57 -5.72 27.73 -9.74
CA ARG A 57 -4.81 28.01 -10.89
C ARG A 57 -5.32 27.49 -12.22
N TRP A 58 -6.63 27.35 -12.35
CA TRP A 58 -7.28 26.98 -13.59
C TRP A 58 -7.04 28.05 -14.67
N GLN A 59 -6.58 27.61 -15.84
CA GLN A 59 -6.39 28.45 -17.02
C GLN A 59 -7.14 27.81 -18.18
N ASP A 60 -7.77 28.64 -19.02
CA ASP A 60 -8.32 28.15 -20.29
C ASP A 60 -7.27 28.11 -21.40
N ALA A 61 -7.67 27.68 -22.60
CA ALA A 61 -6.78 27.59 -23.76
C ALA A 61 -6.18 28.93 -24.22
N ARG A 62 -6.68 30.07 -23.71
CA ARG A 62 -6.18 31.41 -24.00
C ARG A 62 -5.28 31.94 -22.88
N GLY A 63 -5.11 31.17 -21.80
CA GLY A 63 -4.37 31.56 -20.61
C GLY A 63 -5.18 32.41 -19.62
N ASP A 64 -6.48 32.58 -19.83
CA ASP A 64 -7.33 33.36 -18.93
C ASP A 64 -7.59 32.56 -17.65
N ARG A 65 -7.36 33.20 -16.49
CA ARG A 65 -7.57 32.58 -15.18
C ARG A 65 -9.05 32.41 -14.89
N GLN A 66 -9.45 31.18 -14.56
CA GLN A 66 -10.79 30.91 -14.04
C GLN A 66 -10.83 31.19 -12.54
N ARG A 67 -11.98 31.71 -12.05
CA ARG A 67 -12.18 32.04 -10.62
C ARG A 67 -12.58 30.83 -9.76
N ASP A 68 -12.60 29.65 -10.37
CA ASP A 68 -12.92 28.40 -9.70
C ASP A 68 -11.88 28.02 -8.66
N ARG A 69 -12.32 27.37 -7.58
CA ARG A 69 -11.44 26.89 -6.52
C ARG A 69 -11.88 25.52 -6.04
N LEU A 70 -11.02 24.54 -6.26
CA LEU A 70 -11.19 23.18 -5.72
C LEU A 70 -10.66 23.14 -4.29
N ASP A 71 -11.43 22.60 -3.35
CA ASP A 71 -11.00 22.54 -1.95
C ASP A 71 -9.78 21.63 -1.78
N VAL A 72 -9.83 20.40 -2.28
CA VAL A 72 -8.71 19.44 -2.19
C VAL A 72 -8.43 18.74 -3.50
N LEU A 73 -7.15 18.73 -3.90
CA LEU A 73 -6.61 17.81 -4.89
C LEU A 73 -5.69 16.82 -4.17
N GLY A 74 -6.06 15.55 -4.20
CA GLY A 74 -5.29 14.44 -3.68
C GLY A 74 -4.88 13.45 -4.78
N LEU A 75 -4.06 12.51 -4.38
CA LEU A 75 -3.61 11.38 -5.18
C LEU A 75 -3.80 10.12 -4.34
N ASP A 76 -4.48 9.12 -4.91
CA ASP A 76 -4.61 7.79 -4.32
C ASP A 76 -3.35 6.97 -4.65
N ALA A 77 -3.11 5.91 -3.89
CA ALA A 77 -1.94 5.05 -4.06
C ALA A 77 -1.97 4.23 -5.37
N ASP A 78 -3.10 4.24 -6.09
CA ASP A 78 -3.23 3.64 -7.44
C ASP A 78 -2.97 4.65 -8.58
N GLY A 79 -2.56 5.88 -8.24
CA GLY A 79 -2.27 6.93 -9.21
C GLY A 79 -3.52 7.67 -9.73
N ARG A 80 -4.71 7.42 -9.17
CA ARG A 80 -5.90 8.22 -9.49
C ARG A 80 -5.93 9.52 -8.72
N LEU A 81 -6.39 10.57 -9.39
CA LEU A 81 -6.69 11.83 -8.73
C LEU A 81 -7.88 11.68 -7.80
N VAL A 82 -7.79 12.26 -6.61
CA VAL A 82 -8.87 12.34 -5.63
C VAL A 82 -9.26 13.80 -5.48
N LEU A 83 -10.45 14.18 -5.91
CA LEU A 83 -10.96 15.53 -5.74
C LEU A 83 -11.94 15.55 -4.59
N ALA A 84 -11.74 16.45 -3.63
CA ALA A 84 -12.68 16.60 -2.53
C ALA A 84 -13.28 18.00 -2.44
N GLU A 85 -14.60 18.04 -2.23
CA GLU A 85 -15.33 19.23 -1.83
C GLU A 85 -15.73 19.10 -0.37
N LEU A 86 -15.39 20.12 0.42
CA LEU A 86 -15.55 20.10 1.86
C LEU A 86 -16.61 21.13 2.25
N LYS A 87 -17.60 20.71 3.04
CA LYS A 87 -18.62 21.59 3.60
C LYS A 87 -18.72 21.35 5.09
N ARG A 88 -18.54 22.40 5.89
CA ARG A 88 -18.61 22.25 7.36
C ARG A 88 -19.95 21.70 7.84
N ASP A 89 -21.04 22.18 7.26
CA ASP A 89 -22.42 21.88 7.67
C ASP A 89 -23.14 21.12 6.54
N GLN A 90 -24.42 21.41 6.29
CA GLN A 90 -25.14 20.83 5.15
C GLN A 90 -24.51 21.27 3.82
N ALA A 91 -24.24 20.32 2.92
CA ALA A 91 -23.76 20.64 1.58
C ALA A 91 -24.87 21.31 0.75
N PRO A 92 -24.55 22.34 -0.06
CA PRO A 92 -25.49 22.92 -1.01
C PRO A 92 -25.97 21.89 -2.05
N ASP A 93 -27.18 22.08 -2.58
CA ASP A 93 -27.79 21.23 -3.63
C ASP A 93 -27.04 21.20 -4.97
N THR A 94 -25.95 21.96 -5.10
CA THR A 94 -25.11 22.04 -6.29
C THR A 94 -23.70 21.49 -6.07
N VAL A 95 -23.40 20.95 -4.88
CA VAL A 95 -22.05 20.52 -4.49
C VAL A 95 -21.53 19.42 -5.43
N GLU A 96 -22.41 18.50 -5.82
CA GLU A 96 -22.08 17.40 -6.72
C GLU A 96 -21.75 17.89 -8.12
N MET A 97 -22.48 18.89 -8.64
CA MET A 97 -22.17 19.51 -9.94
C MET A 97 -20.87 20.30 -9.92
N GLN A 98 -20.56 20.98 -8.81
CA GLN A 98 -19.27 21.64 -8.62
C GLN A 98 -18.12 20.63 -8.64
N ALA A 99 -18.26 19.53 -7.91
CA ALA A 99 -17.26 18.47 -7.87
C ALA A 99 -17.05 17.80 -9.24
N VAL A 100 -18.14 17.55 -9.99
CA VAL A 100 -18.07 17.03 -11.38
C VAL A 100 -17.35 18.01 -12.30
N LYS A 101 -17.62 19.31 -12.19
CA LYS A 101 -16.90 20.34 -12.95
C LYS A 101 -15.40 20.27 -12.68
N TYR A 102 -14.99 20.18 -11.42
CA TYR A 102 -13.57 20.09 -11.07
C TYR A 102 -12.94 18.78 -11.50
N ALA A 103 -13.65 17.66 -11.42
CA ALA A 103 -13.19 16.38 -11.93
C ALA A 103 -12.93 16.45 -13.44
N ALA A 104 -13.84 17.07 -14.20
CA ALA A 104 -13.66 17.28 -15.63
C ALA A 104 -12.41 18.13 -15.93
N MET A 105 -12.18 19.20 -15.18
CA MET A 105 -11.02 20.07 -15.35
C MET A 105 -9.70 19.37 -14.95
N ALA A 106 -9.69 18.68 -13.80
CA ALA A 106 -8.52 17.95 -13.29
C ALA A 106 -8.16 16.73 -14.14
N SER A 107 -9.10 16.14 -14.89
CA SER A 107 -8.86 15.05 -15.84
C SER A 107 -7.89 15.42 -16.99
N ARG A 108 -7.40 16.65 -17.02
CA ARG A 108 -6.42 17.17 -17.98
C ARG A 108 -5.05 17.42 -17.36
N PHE A 109 -4.91 17.24 -16.05
CA PHE A 109 -3.61 17.34 -15.40
C PHE A 109 -2.67 16.25 -15.86
N THR A 110 -1.41 16.65 -15.99
CA THR A 110 -0.28 15.77 -16.26
C THR A 110 0.53 15.55 -14.99
N GLU A 111 1.43 14.57 -14.99
CA GLU A 111 2.40 14.40 -13.91
C GLU A 111 3.17 15.69 -13.61
N ALA A 112 3.59 16.43 -14.65
CA ALA A 112 4.31 17.69 -14.48
C ALA A 112 3.47 18.73 -13.71
N ASP A 113 2.17 18.84 -14.02
CA ASP A 113 1.26 19.74 -13.29
C ASP A 113 1.18 19.36 -11.81
N LEU A 114 0.99 18.07 -11.50
CA LEU A 114 0.87 17.58 -10.13
C LEU A 114 2.15 17.82 -9.34
N VAL A 115 3.31 17.61 -9.95
CA VAL A 115 4.63 17.88 -9.37
C VAL A 115 4.75 19.35 -8.99
N THR A 116 4.45 20.27 -9.91
CA THR A 116 4.49 21.71 -9.64
C THR A 116 3.53 22.10 -8.52
N TYR A 117 2.32 21.54 -8.51
CA TYR A 117 1.31 21.87 -7.49
C TYR A 117 1.71 21.33 -6.11
N HIS A 118 2.26 20.11 -6.06
CA HIS A 118 2.70 19.48 -4.83
C HIS A 118 3.94 20.16 -4.24
N ALA A 119 4.94 20.49 -5.05
CA ALA A 119 6.13 21.24 -4.60
C ALA A 119 5.73 22.56 -3.94
N ARG A 120 4.79 23.29 -4.55
CA ARG A 120 4.27 24.54 -4.00
C ARG A 120 3.50 24.30 -2.69
N PHE A 121 2.67 23.28 -2.62
CA PHE A 121 1.93 22.93 -1.42
C PHE A 121 2.87 22.59 -0.26
N LEU A 122 3.84 21.71 -0.49
CA LEU A 122 4.86 21.33 0.51
C LEU A 122 5.70 22.53 0.94
N SER A 123 6.06 23.41 0.00
CA SER A 123 6.83 24.61 0.31
C SER A 123 6.06 25.56 1.22
N ALA A 124 4.78 25.79 0.92
CA ALA A 124 3.91 26.63 1.73
C ALA A 124 3.69 26.06 3.14
N ARG A 125 3.65 24.73 3.27
CA ARG A 125 3.40 24.02 4.53
C ARG A 125 4.63 23.95 5.43
N SER A 126 5.79 23.65 4.86
CA SER A 126 7.05 23.55 5.61
C SER A 126 7.68 24.91 5.91
N GLY A 127 7.32 25.95 5.14
CA GLY A 127 8.00 27.25 5.16
C GLY A 127 9.39 27.22 4.50
N GLN A 128 9.78 26.11 3.87
CA GLN A 128 11.04 25.92 3.16
C GLN A 128 10.76 25.64 1.68
N ALA A 129 11.68 26.00 0.79
CA ALA A 129 11.52 25.68 -0.62
C ALA A 129 11.70 24.17 -0.83
N VAL A 130 10.71 23.53 -1.42
CA VAL A 130 10.72 22.13 -1.85
C VAL A 130 10.82 22.10 -3.37
N SER A 131 11.77 21.33 -3.91
CA SER A 131 11.97 21.26 -5.37
C SER A 131 10.91 20.39 -6.05
N GLU A 132 10.77 20.56 -7.37
CA GLU A 132 9.89 19.69 -8.17
C GLU A 132 10.37 18.23 -8.15
N ASP A 133 11.67 17.96 -8.08
CA ASP A 133 12.18 16.58 -7.97
C ASP A 133 11.82 15.92 -6.64
N GLU A 134 11.86 16.68 -5.54
CA GLU A 134 11.40 16.18 -4.23
C GLU A 134 9.91 15.89 -4.21
N ALA A 135 9.12 16.79 -4.80
CA ALA A 135 7.68 16.60 -4.92
C ALA A 135 7.35 15.39 -5.81
N ARG A 136 8.03 15.23 -6.94
CA ARG A 136 7.88 14.06 -7.83
C ARG A 136 8.22 12.77 -7.10
N ALA A 137 9.32 12.73 -6.38
CA ALA A 137 9.72 11.57 -5.58
C ALA A 137 8.63 11.17 -4.57
N ALA A 138 8.02 12.15 -3.88
CA ALA A 138 6.95 11.88 -2.93
C ALA A 138 5.68 11.32 -3.60
N LEU A 139 5.30 11.84 -4.78
CA LEU A 139 4.15 11.33 -5.54
C LEU A 139 4.41 9.90 -6.05
N LEU A 140 5.59 9.60 -6.59
CA LEU A 140 5.94 8.27 -7.12
C LEU A 140 6.18 7.24 -6.01
N ASP A 141 6.70 7.63 -4.85
CA ASP A 141 6.81 6.74 -3.69
C ASP A 141 5.41 6.29 -3.20
N HIS A 142 4.43 7.17 -3.33
CA HIS A 142 3.05 6.88 -2.97
C HIS A 142 2.30 6.07 -4.04
N ALA A 143 2.32 6.51 -5.30
CA ALA A 143 1.50 5.92 -6.37
C ALA A 143 2.26 4.91 -7.27
N GLY A 144 3.58 4.79 -7.13
CA GLY A 144 4.44 4.06 -8.05
C GLY A 144 4.64 4.83 -9.35
N GLU A 145 3.73 4.67 -10.31
CA GLU A 145 3.73 5.35 -11.61
C GLU A 145 2.49 6.23 -11.78
N LEU A 146 2.62 7.32 -12.56
CA LEU A 146 1.51 8.23 -12.85
C LEU A 146 1.04 8.04 -14.29
N ASP A 147 0.21 7.01 -14.50
CA ASP A 147 -0.41 6.71 -15.78
C ASP A 147 -1.42 7.80 -16.20
N ALA A 148 -1.23 8.35 -17.40
CA ALA A 148 -2.08 9.43 -17.92
C ALA A 148 -3.56 9.02 -18.06
N ASP A 149 -3.84 7.73 -18.30
CA ASP A 149 -5.22 7.23 -18.37
C ASP A 149 -5.86 7.11 -16.97
N GLN A 150 -5.09 6.80 -15.92
CA GLN A 150 -5.58 6.86 -14.53
C GLN A 150 -5.85 8.31 -14.11
N LEU A 151 -4.95 9.25 -14.42
CA LEU A 151 -5.15 10.67 -14.09
C LEU A 151 -6.42 11.26 -14.73
N ARG A 152 -6.82 10.75 -15.90
CA ARG A 152 -8.06 11.13 -16.59
C ARG A 152 -9.34 10.61 -15.91
N GLN A 153 -9.24 9.74 -14.92
CA GLN A 153 -10.37 9.10 -14.23
C GLN A 153 -10.37 9.44 -12.73
N PRO A 154 -10.57 10.71 -12.36
CA PRO A 154 -10.59 11.12 -10.97
C PRO A 154 -11.74 10.48 -10.18
N ARG A 155 -11.46 10.18 -8.91
CA ARG A 155 -12.44 9.89 -7.87
C ARG A 155 -12.87 11.20 -7.21
N ILE A 156 -14.16 11.31 -6.91
CA ILE A 156 -14.76 12.46 -6.22
C ILE A 156 -15.11 12.04 -4.79
N VAL A 157 -14.79 12.90 -3.82
CA VAL A 157 -15.14 12.74 -2.41
C VAL A 157 -15.90 13.98 -1.93
N LEU A 158 -17.14 13.81 -1.52
CA LEU A 158 -17.93 14.88 -0.91
C LEU A 158 -17.87 14.71 0.60
N VAL A 159 -17.39 15.71 1.33
CA VAL A 159 -17.30 15.67 2.80
C VAL A 159 -18.22 16.76 3.36
N ALA A 160 -19.26 16.37 4.09
CA ALA A 160 -20.19 17.34 4.67
C ALA A 160 -20.79 16.91 6.01
N GLY A 161 -21.35 17.86 6.76
CA GLY A 161 -22.13 17.56 7.96
C GLY A 161 -23.44 16.82 7.64
N SER A 162 -24.07 17.17 6.52
CA SER A 162 -25.22 16.45 5.99
C SER A 162 -25.40 16.70 4.49
N PHE A 163 -26.21 15.88 3.85
CA PHE A 163 -26.57 16.00 2.44
C PHE A 163 -28.09 15.99 2.30
N THR A 164 -28.61 16.75 1.34
CA THR A 164 -30.05 16.73 1.03
C THR A 164 -30.40 15.48 0.23
N THR A 165 -31.67 15.07 0.27
CA THR A 165 -32.15 13.92 -0.52
C THR A 165 -31.89 14.10 -2.02
N PRO A 166 -32.14 15.28 -2.64
CA PRO A 166 -31.79 15.50 -4.05
C PRO A 166 -30.29 15.35 -4.35
N THR A 167 -29.40 15.90 -3.52
CA THR A 167 -27.94 15.71 -3.69
C THR A 167 -27.57 14.23 -3.62
N SER A 168 -28.04 13.50 -2.60
CA SER A 168 -27.77 12.06 -2.49
C SER A 168 -28.31 11.27 -3.68
N ALA A 169 -29.53 11.56 -4.16
CA ALA A 169 -30.10 10.89 -5.33
C ALA A 169 -29.28 11.14 -6.60
N THR A 170 -28.80 12.37 -6.80
CA THR A 170 -27.93 12.72 -7.92
C THR A 170 -26.59 11.98 -7.85
N VAL A 171 -25.97 11.91 -6.68
CA VAL A 171 -24.70 11.17 -6.48
C VAL A 171 -24.86 9.68 -6.76
N VAL A 172 -25.96 9.06 -6.29
CA VAL A 172 -26.27 7.66 -6.59
C VAL A 172 -26.38 7.44 -8.11
N TRP A 173 -27.17 8.27 -8.79
CA TRP A 173 -27.35 8.16 -10.25
C TRP A 173 -26.03 8.37 -11.02
N LEU A 174 -25.23 9.39 -10.66
CA LEU A 174 -23.91 9.62 -11.28
C LEU A 174 -22.99 8.41 -11.10
N THR A 175 -23.05 7.77 -9.94
CA THR A 175 -22.26 6.57 -9.65
C THR A 175 -22.72 5.38 -10.50
N GLU A 176 -24.03 5.22 -10.70
CA GLU A 176 -24.58 4.23 -11.64
C GLU A 176 -24.15 4.48 -13.09
N MET A 177 -23.90 5.75 -13.46
CA MET A 177 -23.34 6.12 -14.77
C MET A 177 -21.82 5.91 -14.86
N GLY A 178 -21.19 5.39 -13.81
CA GLY A 178 -19.78 5.00 -13.79
C GLY A 178 -18.83 6.03 -13.19
N LEU A 179 -19.33 7.14 -12.64
CA LEU A 179 -18.49 8.05 -11.85
C LEU A 179 -18.14 7.40 -10.51
N ASP A 180 -16.93 7.66 -10.02
CA ASP A 180 -16.50 7.20 -8.70
C ASP A 180 -16.72 8.31 -7.68
N ILE A 181 -17.82 8.24 -6.92
CA ILE A 181 -18.19 9.28 -5.96
C ILE A 181 -18.39 8.65 -4.58
N THR A 182 -17.67 9.17 -3.58
CA THR A 182 -17.84 8.83 -2.17
C THR A 182 -18.45 10.01 -1.42
N MET A 183 -19.40 9.75 -0.53
CA MET A 183 -19.96 10.74 0.41
C MET A 183 -19.51 10.39 1.82
N GLN A 184 -18.74 11.29 2.44
CA GLN A 184 -18.29 11.24 3.82
C GLN A 184 -19.15 12.20 4.66
N ARG A 185 -19.67 11.71 5.79
CA ARG A 185 -20.37 12.55 6.78
C ARG A 185 -19.43 12.87 7.93
N VAL A 186 -19.32 14.15 8.28
CA VAL A 186 -18.57 14.62 9.45
C VAL A 186 -19.53 15.09 10.53
N GLN A 187 -19.45 14.55 11.75
CA GLN A 187 -20.38 14.86 12.83
C GLN A 187 -19.63 15.22 14.11
N ALA A 188 -20.00 16.33 14.76
CA ALA A 188 -19.43 16.74 16.03
C ALA A 188 -20.32 16.33 17.22
N TYR A 189 -19.69 16.07 18.36
CA TYR A 189 -20.33 15.70 19.63
C TYR A 189 -19.66 16.46 20.79
N ARG A 190 -20.45 17.05 21.68
CA ARG A 190 -19.93 17.77 22.85
C ARG A 190 -19.69 16.83 24.03
N ILE A 191 -18.53 16.97 24.68
CA ILE A 191 -18.22 16.33 25.96
C ILE A 191 -18.61 17.28 27.10
N ALA A 192 -19.08 16.72 28.22
CA ALA A 192 -19.55 17.49 29.39
C ALA A 192 -18.45 18.33 30.07
N THR A 193 -17.20 17.85 30.06
CA THR A 193 -16.06 18.43 30.79
C THR A 193 -15.13 19.29 29.92
N GLU A 194 -15.67 19.95 28.91
CA GLU A 194 -14.96 20.63 27.80
C GLU A 194 -14.29 19.65 26.82
N GLY A 195 -14.56 19.85 25.53
CA GLY A 195 -14.05 19.01 24.44
C GLY A 195 -15.11 18.70 23.38
N VAL A 196 -14.64 18.43 22.16
CA VAL A 196 -15.48 18.04 21.02
C VAL A 196 -14.89 16.78 20.41
N ILE A 197 -15.74 15.77 20.21
CA ILE A 197 -15.39 14.59 19.41
C ILE A 197 -15.94 14.80 18.01
N VAL A 198 -15.15 14.47 17.00
CA VAL A 198 -15.59 14.47 15.61
C VAL A 198 -15.51 13.06 15.06
N THR A 199 -16.59 12.58 14.45
CA THR A 199 -16.61 11.33 13.69
C THR A 199 -16.67 11.64 12.19
N VAL A 200 -16.04 10.77 11.40
CA VAL A 200 -16.13 10.76 9.94
C VAL A 200 -16.62 9.38 9.54
N SER A 201 -17.76 9.31 8.87
CA SER A 201 -18.40 8.06 8.48
C SER A 201 -18.76 8.10 6.99
N GLN A 202 -18.43 7.06 6.24
CA GLN A 202 -18.84 6.95 4.84
C GLN A 202 -20.36 6.70 4.76
N LEU A 203 -21.06 7.64 4.14
CA LEU A 203 -22.51 7.58 3.91
C LEU A 203 -22.84 6.85 2.61
N PHE A 204 -22.03 7.04 1.57
CA PHE A 204 -22.20 6.41 0.26
C PHE A 204 -20.83 6.16 -0.42
N PRO A 205 -20.61 5.02 -1.10
CA PRO A 205 -21.44 3.81 -1.00
C PRO A 205 -21.49 3.35 0.47
N VAL A 206 -22.54 2.65 0.90
CA VAL A 206 -22.60 2.17 2.29
C VAL A 206 -21.51 1.10 2.44
N PRO A 207 -20.53 1.27 3.35
CA PRO A 207 -19.56 0.22 3.64
C PRO A 207 -20.31 -1.04 4.10
N ASP A 208 -19.84 -2.23 3.72
CA ASP A 208 -20.33 -3.53 4.23
C ASP A 208 -21.69 -4.05 3.71
N VAL A 209 -22.19 -3.61 2.54
CA VAL A 209 -23.36 -4.25 1.88
C VAL A 209 -22.93 -5.40 0.94
N GLU A 210 -21.65 -5.48 0.60
CA GLU A 210 -21.11 -6.38 -0.43
C GLU A 210 -20.92 -7.83 0.05
N GLU A 211 -20.89 -8.09 1.36
CA GLU A 211 -20.69 -9.46 1.88
C GLU A 211 -21.98 -10.30 1.92
N PHE A 212 -23.16 -9.69 1.71
CA PHE A 212 -24.46 -10.37 1.88
C PHE A 212 -25.45 -10.26 0.71
N THR A 213 -25.08 -9.65 -0.43
CA THR A 213 -25.99 -9.56 -1.59
C THR A 213 -25.33 -9.99 -2.90
N ILE A 214 -25.62 -11.23 -3.33
CA ILE A 214 -25.30 -11.71 -4.67
C ILE A 214 -26.33 -11.10 -5.64
N SER A 215 -25.93 -10.09 -6.42
CA SER A 215 -26.77 -9.50 -7.48
C SER A 215 -26.08 -9.65 -8.86
N PRO A 216 -26.66 -10.39 -9.83
CA PRO A 216 -25.98 -10.77 -11.07
C PRO A 216 -25.56 -9.62 -11.98
N GLN A 217 -26.26 -8.48 -11.96
CA GLN A 217 -26.05 -7.38 -12.92
C GLN A 217 -25.02 -6.33 -12.45
N ARG A 218 -24.70 -6.26 -11.15
CA ARG A 218 -23.58 -5.42 -10.63
C ARG A 218 -22.26 -6.18 -10.61
N ALA A 219 -22.31 -7.51 -10.50
CA ALA A 219 -21.14 -8.38 -10.48
C ALA A 219 -20.26 -8.26 -11.74
N GLU A 220 -20.79 -7.98 -12.94
CA GLU A 220 -19.96 -7.86 -14.15
C GLU A 220 -19.19 -6.53 -14.24
N ALA A 221 -19.84 -5.41 -13.89
CA ALA A 221 -19.20 -4.09 -13.84
C ALA A 221 -18.19 -4.01 -12.68
N GLU A 222 -18.52 -4.62 -11.54
CA GLU A 222 -17.59 -4.80 -10.42
C GLU A 222 -16.52 -5.84 -10.70
N GLN A 223 -16.75 -6.91 -11.45
CA GLN A 223 -15.68 -7.82 -11.85
C GLN A 223 -14.69 -7.14 -12.80
N ALA A 224 -15.14 -6.20 -13.63
CA ALA A 224 -14.23 -5.37 -14.45
C ALA A 224 -13.49 -4.32 -13.62
N LYS A 225 -14.16 -3.67 -12.64
CA LYS A 225 -13.53 -2.74 -11.69
C LYS A 225 -12.57 -3.48 -10.75
N ALA A 226 -13.00 -4.55 -10.08
CA ALA A 226 -12.24 -5.43 -9.21
C ALA A 226 -11.15 -6.24 -9.91
N ARG A 227 -11.28 -6.65 -11.18
CA ARG A 227 -10.14 -7.18 -11.96
C ARG A 227 -9.09 -6.11 -12.25
N ARG A 228 -9.51 -4.84 -12.37
CA ARG A 228 -8.58 -3.70 -12.43
C ARG A 228 -8.01 -3.40 -11.04
N THR A 229 -8.81 -3.33 -9.98
CA THR A 229 -8.38 -3.06 -8.59
C THR A 229 -7.45 -4.15 -8.06
N ARG A 230 -7.76 -5.44 -8.25
CA ARG A 230 -6.88 -6.57 -7.88
C ARG A 230 -5.52 -6.56 -8.59
N LYS A 231 -5.45 -5.95 -9.78
CA LYS A 231 -4.20 -5.74 -10.53
C LYS A 231 -3.43 -4.50 -10.07
N ARG A 232 -4.00 -3.66 -9.18
CA ARG A 232 -3.63 -2.24 -8.99
C ARG A 232 -3.57 -1.77 -7.52
N GLU A 233 -3.45 -2.66 -6.55
CA GLU A 233 -3.39 -2.21 -5.14
C GLU A 233 -1.99 -1.65 -4.77
N ARG A 234 -2.03 -0.41 -4.24
CA ARG A 234 -1.26 0.25 -3.16
C ARG A 234 0.28 0.22 -3.22
N SER A 235 0.93 1.40 -3.07
CA SER A 235 2.39 1.62 -2.97
C SER A 235 3.20 0.35 -2.69
N THR A 236 4.11 -0.02 -3.60
CA THR A 236 5.02 -1.18 -3.51
C THR A 236 5.55 -1.37 -2.09
N VAL A 237 6.03 -0.30 -1.46
CA VAL A 237 6.57 -0.32 -0.10
C VAL A 237 5.49 -0.62 0.94
N VAL A 238 4.34 0.07 0.87
CA VAL A 238 3.24 -0.12 1.83
C VAL A 238 2.74 -1.56 1.80
N ARG A 239 2.60 -2.17 0.63
CA ARG A 239 2.18 -3.58 0.51
C ARG A 239 3.20 -4.54 1.09
N LEU A 240 4.47 -4.38 0.73
CA LEU A 240 5.54 -5.23 1.26
C LEU A 240 5.61 -5.17 2.78
N VAL A 241 5.46 -3.98 3.37
CA VAL A 241 5.50 -3.76 4.83
C VAL A 241 4.24 -4.28 5.52
N ARG A 242 3.05 -3.95 5.01
CA ARG A 242 1.75 -4.37 5.56
C ARG A 242 1.65 -5.89 5.60
N ASP A 243 1.98 -6.53 4.49
CA ASP A 243 1.83 -7.97 4.32
C ASP A 243 3.08 -8.74 4.79
N LYS A 244 4.10 -8.02 5.30
CA LYS A 244 5.39 -8.56 5.76
C LYS A 244 6.01 -9.56 4.76
N VAL A 245 5.90 -9.23 3.47
CA VAL A 245 6.35 -10.07 2.35
C VAL A 245 7.84 -10.36 2.44
N ILE A 246 8.60 -9.36 2.93
CA ILE A 246 10.04 -9.45 3.10
C ILE A 246 10.33 -9.52 4.61
N PRO A 247 11.03 -10.56 5.08
CA PRO A 247 11.46 -10.64 6.48
C PRO A 247 12.36 -9.47 6.90
N ASP A 248 12.23 -9.02 8.14
CA ASP A 248 13.20 -8.09 8.72
C ASP A 248 14.60 -8.72 8.68
N GLY A 249 15.60 -7.93 8.28
CA GLY A 249 16.97 -8.43 8.14
C GLY A 249 17.32 -8.92 6.75
N THR A 250 16.38 -9.00 5.79
CA THR A 250 16.69 -9.42 4.42
C THR A 250 17.68 -8.45 3.76
N PRO A 251 18.83 -8.94 3.25
CA PRO A 251 19.78 -8.10 2.54
C PRO A 251 19.25 -7.72 1.16
N LEU A 252 19.47 -6.48 0.78
CA LEU A 252 19.10 -5.90 -0.51
C LEU A 252 20.32 -5.25 -1.13
N THR A 253 20.49 -5.47 -2.43
CA THR A 253 21.57 -4.90 -3.22
C THR A 253 21.01 -3.91 -4.22
N LEU A 254 21.72 -2.79 -4.41
CA LEU A 254 21.39 -1.80 -5.40
C LEU A 254 21.72 -2.32 -6.81
N GLN A 255 20.78 -2.19 -7.74
CA GLN A 255 20.96 -2.51 -9.14
C GLN A 255 20.44 -1.36 -10.03
N PRO A 256 21.32 -0.48 -10.52
CA PRO A 256 20.96 0.61 -11.42
C PRO A 256 20.27 0.10 -12.70
N LYS A 257 19.12 0.68 -13.07
CA LYS A 257 18.30 0.20 -14.18
C LYS A 257 18.64 0.86 -15.52
N THR A 258 18.25 0.19 -16.61
CA THR A 258 18.54 0.55 -18.01
C THR A 258 17.85 1.81 -18.52
N GLU A 259 16.98 2.42 -17.71
CA GLU A 259 16.36 3.71 -18.00
C GLU A 259 17.38 4.87 -17.96
N TYR A 260 18.55 4.64 -17.36
CA TYR A 260 19.71 5.52 -17.43
C TYR A 260 20.72 5.00 -18.46
N ASP A 261 21.42 5.91 -19.12
CA ASP A 261 22.44 5.57 -20.11
C ASP A 261 23.60 4.73 -19.52
N ALA A 262 24.44 4.17 -20.39
CA ALA A 262 25.55 3.32 -19.96
C ALA A 262 26.55 4.09 -19.08
N GLU A 263 26.80 5.36 -19.39
CA GLU A 263 27.74 6.22 -18.68
C GLU A 263 27.29 6.49 -17.24
N THR A 264 26.03 6.86 -17.04
CA THR A 264 25.45 7.08 -15.69
C THR A 264 25.53 5.81 -14.84
N ARG A 265 25.25 4.64 -15.43
CA ARG A 265 25.32 3.37 -14.71
C ARG A 265 26.74 3.00 -14.31
N GLU A 266 27.72 3.29 -15.16
CA GLU A 266 29.14 3.08 -14.87
C GLU A 266 29.61 3.99 -13.72
N LEU A 267 29.23 5.28 -13.74
CA LEU A 267 29.51 6.22 -12.65
C LEU A 267 28.95 5.75 -11.29
N ILE A 268 27.71 5.24 -11.27
CA ILE A 268 27.12 4.69 -10.05
C ILE A 268 27.87 3.45 -9.59
N GLN A 269 28.26 2.56 -10.51
CA GLN A 269 29.03 1.36 -10.17
C GLN A 269 30.40 1.69 -9.60
N GLU A 270 31.13 2.65 -10.18
CA GLU A 270 32.41 3.11 -9.67
C GLU A 270 32.27 3.71 -8.26
N TRP A 271 31.26 4.57 -8.06
CA TRP A 271 31.00 5.19 -6.76
C TRP A 271 30.60 4.17 -5.68
N VAL A 272 29.87 3.11 -6.03
CA VAL A 272 29.57 1.99 -5.12
C VAL A 272 30.81 1.12 -4.88
N ALA A 273 31.68 0.94 -5.87
CA ALA A 273 32.91 0.16 -5.74
C ALA A 273 33.92 0.79 -4.76
N GLU A 274 33.88 2.11 -4.55
CA GLU A 274 34.68 2.78 -3.53
C GLU A 274 34.29 2.40 -2.09
N ASP A 275 33.02 2.10 -1.85
CA ASP A 275 32.51 1.63 -0.55
C ASP A 275 31.27 0.76 -0.78
N GLU A 276 31.45 -0.56 -0.71
CA GLU A 276 30.41 -1.55 -1.00
C GLU A 276 29.12 -1.34 -0.18
N ARG A 277 29.22 -0.72 1.00
CA ARG A 277 28.06 -0.41 1.86
C ARG A 277 27.10 0.57 1.20
N ARG A 278 27.57 1.40 0.26
CA ARG A 278 26.74 2.33 -0.51
C ARG A 278 25.70 1.60 -1.38
N GLY A 279 26.02 0.39 -1.83
CA GLY A 279 25.13 -0.45 -2.63
C GLY A 279 24.31 -1.47 -1.82
N ARG A 280 24.37 -1.45 -0.48
CA ARG A 280 23.71 -2.45 0.37
C ARG A 280 22.75 -1.83 1.36
N ALA A 281 21.61 -2.47 1.55
CA ALA A 281 20.63 -2.10 2.56
C ALA A 281 20.01 -3.36 3.18
N THR A 282 19.44 -3.21 4.36
CA THR A 282 18.69 -4.27 5.03
C THR A 282 17.22 -3.88 5.13
N TRP A 283 16.32 -4.81 4.80
CA TRP A 283 14.87 -4.59 4.94
C TRP A 283 14.45 -4.51 6.41
N VAL A 284 13.54 -3.57 6.70
CA VAL A 284 12.84 -3.41 7.96
C VAL A 284 11.37 -3.10 7.64
N ASN A 285 10.42 -3.81 8.26
CA ASN A 285 9.00 -3.58 8.09
C ASN A 285 8.53 -2.32 8.84
N SER A 286 8.90 -1.16 8.30
CA SER A 286 8.59 0.17 8.84
C SER A 286 8.19 1.14 7.71
N SER A 287 7.78 2.37 8.06
CA SER A 287 7.48 3.44 7.08
C SER A 287 8.71 3.94 6.29
N LYS A 288 9.92 3.52 6.69
CA LYS A 288 11.20 3.77 6.01
C LYS A 288 11.94 2.43 5.91
N PRO A 289 11.59 1.59 4.94
CA PRO A 289 11.85 0.16 5.05
C PRO A 289 13.29 -0.25 4.77
N LEU A 290 14.15 0.67 4.33
CA LEU A 290 15.55 0.37 4.04
C LEU A 290 16.44 0.97 5.11
N ARG A 291 17.10 0.11 5.89
CA ARG A 291 18.26 0.51 6.67
C ARG A 291 19.48 0.51 5.76
N TRP A 292 20.02 1.67 5.44
CA TRP A 292 21.17 1.77 4.54
C TRP A 292 22.47 1.39 5.28
N GLU A 293 23.29 0.50 4.71
CA GLU A 293 24.51 0.06 5.41
C GLU A 293 25.61 1.13 5.47
N TYR A 294 25.52 2.15 4.61
CA TYR A 294 26.50 3.23 4.53
C TYR A 294 26.54 4.08 5.81
N ASP A 295 25.37 4.49 6.32
CA ASP A 295 25.22 5.35 7.50
C ASP A 295 24.43 4.70 8.66
N GLY A 296 23.75 3.58 8.43
CA GLY A 296 22.97 2.84 9.42
C GLY A 296 21.55 3.38 9.66
N GLU A 297 21.17 4.47 8.97
CA GLU A 297 19.88 5.14 9.10
C GLU A 297 18.79 4.48 8.23
N GLN A 298 17.53 4.76 8.56
CA GLN A 298 16.38 4.24 7.82
C GLN A 298 15.83 5.25 6.82
N TYR A 299 15.61 4.78 5.59
CA TYR A 299 15.15 5.57 4.47
C TYR A 299 14.06 4.87 3.67
N ARG A 300 13.40 5.66 2.83
CA ARG A 300 12.59 5.12 1.73
C ARG A 300 13.51 4.77 0.55
N PRO A 301 13.16 3.75 -0.26
CA PRO A 301 13.97 3.36 -1.42
C PRO A 301 14.34 4.53 -2.33
N THR A 302 13.37 5.39 -2.65
CA THR A 302 13.56 6.55 -3.52
C THR A 302 14.52 7.58 -2.93
N THR A 303 14.53 7.74 -1.60
CA THR A 303 15.44 8.67 -0.91
C THR A 303 16.90 8.27 -1.11
N ILE A 304 17.21 6.98 -0.96
CA ILE A 304 18.58 6.49 -1.16
C ILE A 304 18.98 6.66 -2.63
N VAL A 305 18.13 6.25 -3.57
CA VAL A 305 18.44 6.35 -5.01
C VAL A 305 18.71 7.80 -5.43
N LYS A 306 17.95 8.78 -4.93
CA LYS A 306 18.22 10.20 -5.17
C LYS A 306 19.61 10.61 -4.66
N GLN A 307 19.97 10.20 -3.43
CA GLN A 307 21.28 10.51 -2.87
C GLN A 307 22.42 9.90 -3.70
N ILE A 308 22.24 8.68 -4.20
CA ILE A 308 23.22 8.00 -5.05
C ILE A 308 23.37 8.72 -6.39
N LEU A 309 22.27 9.06 -7.06
CA LEU A 309 22.30 9.80 -8.34
C LEU A 309 23.03 11.15 -8.21
N SER A 310 22.75 11.87 -7.13
CA SER A 310 23.40 13.15 -6.85
C SER A 310 24.89 12.99 -6.55
N ALA A 311 25.26 12.01 -5.72
CA ALA A 311 26.65 11.81 -5.29
C ALA A 311 27.53 11.20 -6.39
N ALA A 312 27.02 10.23 -7.15
CA ALA A 312 27.79 9.47 -8.13
C ALA A 312 27.82 10.12 -9.51
N ALA A 313 26.68 10.63 -9.98
CA ALA A 313 26.51 11.08 -11.36
C ALA A 313 26.24 12.59 -11.47
N GLN A 314 26.18 13.33 -10.35
CA GLN A 314 25.76 14.74 -10.31
C GLN A 314 24.40 14.99 -10.98
N ILE A 315 23.55 13.95 -11.00
CA ILE A 315 22.19 14.04 -11.52
C ILE A 315 21.28 14.41 -10.36
N ASP A 316 20.65 15.58 -10.47
CA ASP A 316 19.51 15.94 -9.61
C ASP A 316 18.25 15.45 -10.30
N GLY A 317 17.75 14.28 -9.87
CA GLY A 317 16.61 13.62 -10.48
C GLY A 317 16.03 12.53 -9.57
N SER A 318 14.77 12.17 -9.80
CA SER A 318 14.06 11.11 -9.06
C SER A 318 13.88 9.86 -9.92
N ALA A 319 13.93 8.68 -9.30
CA ALA A 319 13.69 7.39 -9.95
C ALA A 319 12.60 6.60 -9.20
N ASN A 320 12.10 5.53 -9.81
CA ASN A 320 11.27 4.54 -9.10
C ASN A 320 12.16 3.73 -8.14
N GLY A 321 12.36 4.26 -6.93
CA GLY A 321 13.29 3.70 -5.94
C GLY A 321 13.11 2.21 -5.66
N PRO A 322 11.87 1.68 -5.47
CA PRO A 322 11.66 0.25 -5.27
C PRO A 322 12.20 -0.66 -6.38
N MET A 323 12.29 -0.19 -7.63
CA MET A 323 12.85 -0.97 -8.73
C MET A 323 14.36 -1.18 -8.63
N TRP A 324 15.06 -0.35 -7.86
CA TRP A 324 16.53 -0.35 -7.78
C TRP A 324 17.09 -1.30 -6.74
N TRP A 325 16.25 -1.88 -5.88
CA TRP A 325 16.69 -2.77 -4.81
C TRP A 325 16.25 -4.18 -5.12
N VAL A 326 17.22 -5.09 -5.17
CA VAL A 326 17.00 -6.51 -5.45
C VAL A 326 17.39 -7.38 -4.26
N THR A 327 16.67 -8.46 -4.04
CA THR A 327 17.08 -9.51 -3.09
C THR A 327 18.21 -10.37 -3.66
N GLU A 328 18.75 -11.28 -2.84
CA GLU A 328 19.74 -12.26 -3.27
C GLU A 328 19.24 -13.14 -4.43
N GLU A 329 17.92 -13.40 -4.48
CA GLU A 329 17.27 -14.12 -5.58
C GLU A 329 17.07 -13.28 -6.85
N GLY A 330 17.52 -12.02 -6.86
CA GLY A 330 17.45 -11.13 -8.02
C GLY A 330 16.09 -10.47 -8.26
N MET A 331 15.13 -10.63 -7.35
CA MET A 331 13.81 -10.00 -7.46
C MET A 331 13.85 -8.56 -6.93
N THR A 332 13.31 -7.63 -7.71
CA THR A 332 13.11 -6.25 -7.26
C THR A 332 11.99 -6.15 -6.21
N LEU A 333 12.00 -5.10 -5.40
CA LEU A 333 10.88 -4.83 -4.46
C LEU A 333 9.54 -4.73 -5.20
N THR A 334 9.54 -4.14 -6.40
CA THR A 334 8.33 -4.05 -7.25
C THR A 334 7.86 -5.43 -7.73
N GLU A 335 8.76 -6.32 -8.15
CA GLU A 335 8.40 -7.69 -8.54
C GLU A 335 7.90 -8.51 -7.36
N LEU A 336 8.49 -8.34 -6.18
CA LEU A 336 8.02 -8.97 -4.94
C LEU A 336 6.62 -8.49 -4.56
N ALA A 337 6.34 -7.19 -4.69
CA ALA A 337 5.00 -6.66 -4.50
C ALA A 337 4.02 -7.14 -5.57
N GLY A 338 4.47 -7.32 -6.82
CA GLY A 338 3.63 -7.85 -7.90
C GLY A 338 3.33 -9.34 -7.76
N SER A 339 4.25 -10.10 -7.16
CA SER A 339 4.13 -11.55 -6.91
C SER A 339 3.40 -11.86 -5.61
N ALA A 340 3.31 -10.90 -4.69
CA ALA A 340 2.51 -11.01 -3.48
C ALA A 340 1.01 -10.90 -3.85
N PRO A 341 0.20 -11.93 -3.57
CA PRO A 341 -1.21 -11.92 -3.91
C PRO A 341 -1.93 -10.74 -3.24
N SER A 342 -2.85 -10.11 -3.97
CA SER A 342 -3.68 -8.99 -3.49
C SER A 342 -4.81 -9.52 -2.61
N GLY A 343 -4.61 -9.40 -1.30
CA GLY A 343 -5.41 -10.03 -0.25
C GLY A 343 -4.52 -10.97 0.57
N GLY A 344 -4.77 -11.09 1.89
CA GLY A 344 -4.01 -12.02 2.73
C GLY A 344 -3.94 -13.37 2.03
N PHE A 345 -2.72 -13.82 1.69
CA PHE A 345 -2.55 -15.06 0.94
C PHE A 345 -3.18 -16.19 1.72
N ASP A 346 -4.02 -16.98 1.05
CA ASP A 346 -4.63 -18.14 1.67
C ASP A 346 -3.57 -19.22 1.85
N TRP A 347 -3.08 -19.36 3.08
CA TRP A 347 -2.07 -20.36 3.46
C TRP A 347 -2.70 -21.74 3.70
N THR A 348 -3.99 -21.93 3.45
CA THR A 348 -4.67 -23.22 3.67
C THR A 348 -4.00 -24.35 2.90
N ASP A 349 -3.69 -24.15 1.61
CA ASP A 349 -3.01 -25.17 0.80
C ASP A 349 -1.59 -25.47 1.30
N LEU A 350 -0.88 -24.46 1.80
CA LEU A 350 0.42 -24.68 2.44
C LEU A 350 0.27 -25.58 3.67
N HIS A 351 -0.66 -25.26 4.56
CA HIS A 351 -0.88 -26.04 5.77
C HIS A 351 -1.31 -27.48 5.45
N THR A 352 -2.15 -27.68 4.43
CA THR A 352 -2.54 -29.01 3.96
C THR A 352 -1.32 -29.81 3.48
N ILE A 353 -0.50 -29.23 2.60
CA ILE A 353 0.69 -29.91 2.08
C ILE A 353 1.67 -30.21 3.21
N LEU A 354 1.91 -29.25 4.12
CA LEU A 354 2.81 -29.43 5.26
C LEU A 354 2.37 -30.57 6.19
N ASN A 355 1.08 -30.68 6.47
CA ASN A 355 0.52 -31.80 7.23
C ASN A 355 0.73 -33.14 6.50
N ALA A 356 0.59 -33.15 5.18
CA ALA A 356 0.68 -34.34 4.36
C ALA A 356 2.12 -34.74 3.96
N LEU A 357 3.13 -33.88 4.17
CA LEU A 357 4.52 -34.25 3.94
C LEU A 357 4.85 -35.50 4.76
N PRO A 358 5.34 -36.60 4.18
CA PRO A 358 5.66 -37.82 4.92
C PRO A 358 7.07 -37.74 5.53
N ALA A 359 7.28 -38.49 6.62
CA ALA A 359 8.61 -38.69 7.20
C ALA A 359 9.56 -39.36 6.17
N GLY A 360 10.84 -38.98 6.21
CA GLY A 360 11.86 -39.52 5.31
C GLY A 360 11.82 -38.91 3.90
N ARG A 361 11.02 -37.86 3.70
CA ARG A 361 10.97 -37.05 2.47
C ARG A 361 11.18 -35.57 2.80
N TRP A 362 11.61 -34.81 1.79
CA TRP A 362 11.83 -33.37 1.89
C TRP A 362 11.38 -32.65 0.62
N THR A 363 11.22 -31.34 0.67
CA THR A 363 10.89 -30.49 -0.50
C THR A 363 11.69 -29.18 -0.45
N THR A 364 11.57 -28.33 -1.47
CA THR A 364 12.19 -27.00 -1.45
C THR A 364 11.18 -25.88 -1.33
N TYR A 365 11.62 -24.74 -0.80
CA TYR A 365 10.83 -23.50 -0.81
C TYR A 365 10.33 -23.15 -2.22
N GLY A 366 11.14 -23.43 -3.25
CA GLY A 366 10.78 -23.19 -4.65
C GLY A 366 9.67 -24.11 -5.15
N ASP A 367 9.78 -25.42 -4.94
CA ASP A 367 8.77 -26.39 -5.39
C ASP A 367 7.44 -26.15 -4.67
N LEU A 368 7.49 -25.91 -3.36
CA LEU A 368 6.30 -25.67 -2.56
C LEU A 368 5.61 -24.35 -2.94
N ALA A 369 6.38 -23.29 -3.16
CA ALA A 369 5.85 -22.00 -3.58
C ALA A 369 5.20 -22.08 -4.97
N ALA A 370 5.80 -22.82 -5.90
CA ALA A 370 5.24 -23.03 -7.23
C ALA A 370 3.88 -23.73 -7.19
N VAL A 371 3.70 -24.69 -6.28
CA VAL A 371 2.44 -25.45 -6.13
C VAL A 371 1.32 -24.59 -5.54
N ILE A 372 1.60 -23.82 -4.49
CA ILE A 372 0.59 -23.00 -3.83
C ILE A 372 0.36 -21.64 -4.50
N GLY A 373 1.13 -21.31 -5.55
CA GLY A 373 0.98 -20.08 -6.31
C GLY A 373 1.57 -18.84 -5.64
N THR A 374 2.71 -18.96 -4.96
CA THR A 374 3.48 -17.84 -4.38
C THR A 374 4.96 -17.89 -4.80
N ALA A 375 5.79 -17.00 -4.25
CA ALA A 375 7.25 -17.05 -4.39
C ALA A 375 7.94 -17.66 -3.14
N ALA A 376 9.13 -18.24 -3.34
CA ALA A 376 9.87 -18.96 -2.28
C ALA A 376 10.16 -18.08 -1.05
N MET A 377 10.44 -16.79 -1.25
CA MET A 377 10.75 -15.85 -0.18
C MET A 377 9.56 -15.50 0.71
N PRO A 378 8.40 -15.06 0.18
CA PRO A 378 7.17 -14.90 0.96
C PRO A 378 6.78 -16.16 1.74
N LEU A 379 6.89 -17.34 1.11
CA LEU A 379 6.66 -18.63 1.77
C LEU A 379 7.60 -18.82 2.96
N GLY A 380 8.89 -18.54 2.78
CA GLY A 380 9.89 -18.60 3.84
C GLY A 380 9.59 -17.68 5.01
N GLY A 381 9.19 -16.42 4.74
CA GLY A 381 8.81 -15.46 5.77
C GLY A 381 7.58 -15.90 6.58
N HIS A 382 6.57 -16.43 5.90
CA HIS A 382 5.39 -16.98 6.56
C HIS A 382 5.75 -18.20 7.43
N VAL A 383 6.41 -19.21 6.86
CA VAL A 383 6.80 -20.43 7.59
C VAL A 383 7.66 -20.12 8.82
N ALA A 384 8.53 -19.11 8.75
CA ALA A 384 9.38 -18.72 9.89
C ALA A 384 8.63 -18.11 11.08
N SER A 385 7.39 -17.64 10.88
CA SER A 385 6.59 -16.97 11.91
C SER A 385 5.23 -17.62 12.18
N CYS A 386 4.84 -18.61 11.38
CA CYS A 386 3.55 -19.27 11.47
C CYS A 386 3.58 -20.43 12.47
N PRO A 387 2.79 -20.36 13.57
CA PRO A 387 2.74 -21.44 14.55
C PRO A 387 2.07 -22.72 14.04
N ASP A 388 1.26 -22.61 12.99
CA ASP A 388 0.47 -23.71 12.41
C ASP A 388 1.21 -24.44 11.27
N CYS A 389 2.39 -23.95 10.86
CA CYS A 389 3.25 -24.59 9.86
C CYS A 389 3.97 -25.82 10.44
N VAL A 390 3.25 -26.92 10.57
CA VAL A 390 3.80 -28.22 11.00
C VAL A 390 4.82 -28.75 9.98
N ASN A 391 5.71 -29.65 10.41
CA ASN A 391 6.70 -30.31 9.54
C ASN A 391 7.59 -29.36 8.72
N ALA A 392 7.67 -28.07 9.07
CA ALA A 392 8.42 -27.05 8.32
C ALA A 392 9.92 -27.37 8.15
N TRP A 393 10.48 -28.19 9.04
CA TRP A 393 11.86 -28.69 8.94
C TRP A 393 12.10 -29.53 7.68
N ARG A 394 11.06 -30.05 7.02
CA ARG A 394 11.15 -30.79 5.75
C ARG A 394 11.30 -29.91 4.51
N ILE A 395 11.31 -28.59 4.67
CA ILE A 395 11.57 -27.62 3.59
C ILE A 395 13.04 -27.21 3.61
N LEU A 396 13.76 -27.49 2.52
CA LEU A 396 15.17 -27.16 2.31
C LEU A 396 15.34 -26.09 1.22
N ASP A 397 16.56 -25.59 1.06
CA ASP A 397 16.88 -24.72 -0.07
C ASP A 397 16.93 -25.47 -1.42
N ALA A 398 17.12 -24.74 -2.52
CA ALA A 398 17.15 -25.30 -3.87
C ALA A 398 18.24 -26.37 -4.08
N SER A 399 19.31 -26.34 -3.26
CA SER A 399 20.43 -27.28 -3.31
C SER A 399 20.27 -28.49 -2.37
N GLY A 400 19.17 -28.54 -1.61
CA GLY A 400 18.90 -29.58 -0.62
C GLY A 400 19.68 -29.40 0.68
N GLN A 401 20.09 -28.17 1.01
CA GLN A 401 20.76 -27.85 2.27
C GLN A 401 19.78 -27.20 3.26
N SER A 402 20.09 -27.35 4.56
CA SER A 402 19.41 -26.61 5.62
C SER A 402 19.74 -25.12 5.53
N ARG A 403 18.73 -24.25 5.62
CA ARG A 403 18.96 -22.80 5.61
C ARG A 403 19.62 -22.34 6.91
N ALA A 404 20.62 -21.46 6.78
CA ALA A 404 21.12 -20.70 7.92
C ALA A 404 20.00 -19.81 8.46
N GLY A 405 19.58 -20.05 9.72
CA GLY A 405 18.50 -19.31 10.36
C GLY A 405 17.14 -20.02 10.43
N PHE A 406 17.06 -21.32 10.13
CA PHE A 406 15.89 -22.13 10.50
C PHE A 406 15.61 -21.98 12.02
N ARG A 407 14.34 -21.81 12.37
CA ARG A 407 13.88 -21.69 13.75
C ARG A 407 12.73 -22.66 14.00
N TRP A 408 12.78 -23.33 15.13
CA TRP A 408 11.65 -24.13 15.60
C TRP A 408 10.52 -23.22 16.07
N THR A 409 9.29 -23.66 15.80
CA THR A 409 8.09 -23.07 16.37
C THR A 409 8.07 -23.23 17.90
N ASP A 410 8.57 -24.36 18.40
CA ASP A 410 8.85 -24.57 19.82
C ASP A 410 10.24 -24.01 20.15
N PRO A 411 10.35 -22.90 20.90
CA PRO A 411 11.64 -22.30 21.24
C PRO A 411 12.49 -23.16 22.19
N SER A 412 11.94 -24.24 22.75
CA SER A 412 12.69 -25.20 23.57
C SER A 412 13.37 -26.30 22.77
N ASP A 413 13.04 -26.46 21.49
CA ASP A 413 13.69 -27.44 20.62
C ASP A 413 15.07 -26.93 20.16
N THR A 414 16.11 -27.62 20.57
CA THR A 414 17.51 -27.26 20.28
C THR A 414 18.13 -28.10 19.17
N ARG A 415 17.38 -29.04 18.59
CA ARG A 415 17.89 -29.92 17.53
C ARG A 415 18.15 -29.10 16.27
N THR A 416 19.13 -29.49 15.47
CA THR A 416 19.30 -28.91 14.14
C THR A 416 18.25 -29.48 13.19
N GLN A 417 17.88 -28.71 12.15
CA GLN A 417 16.97 -29.17 11.10
C GLN A 417 17.43 -30.52 10.50
N ARG A 418 18.75 -30.67 10.32
CA ARG A 418 19.38 -31.88 9.80
C ARG A 418 19.22 -33.09 10.71
N GLU A 419 19.44 -32.94 12.02
CA GLU A 419 19.30 -34.05 12.98
C GLU A 419 17.89 -34.65 12.95
N VAL A 420 16.86 -33.79 12.87
CA VAL A 420 15.48 -34.25 12.80
C VAL A 420 15.20 -34.95 11.47
N LEU A 421 15.64 -34.38 10.34
CA LEU A 421 15.49 -35.03 9.03
C LEU A 421 16.18 -36.40 8.96
N GLN A 422 17.37 -36.52 9.53
CA GLN A 422 18.07 -37.80 9.61
C GLN A 422 17.34 -38.81 10.49
N SER A 423 16.76 -38.37 11.61
CA SER A 423 15.95 -39.24 12.48
C SER A 423 14.68 -39.75 11.78
N GLU A 424 14.16 -38.99 10.81
CA GLU A 424 13.03 -39.38 9.96
C GLU A 424 13.45 -40.26 8.76
N GLY A 425 14.74 -40.51 8.58
CA GLY A 425 15.27 -41.36 7.52
C GLY A 425 15.70 -40.61 6.25
N VAL A 426 15.83 -39.28 6.28
CA VAL A 426 16.45 -38.53 5.18
C VAL A 426 17.97 -38.74 5.19
N HIS A 427 18.50 -39.30 4.11
CA HIS A 427 19.94 -39.47 3.93
C HIS A 427 20.57 -38.19 3.37
N PHE A 428 21.78 -37.88 3.82
CA PHE A 428 22.55 -36.73 3.36
C PHE A 428 23.88 -37.20 2.75
N ASP A 429 24.26 -36.62 1.62
CA ASP A 429 25.60 -36.74 1.03
C ASP A 429 26.33 -35.40 1.22
N GLY A 430 27.37 -35.40 2.08
CA GLY A 430 27.92 -34.16 2.62
C GLY A 430 26.84 -33.37 3.36
N ASP A 431 26.57 -32.14 2.92
CA ASP A 431 25.54 -31.27 3.49
C ASP A 431 24.21 -31.26 2.73
N ARG A 432 24.09 -32.07 1.66
CA ARG A 432 22.92 -32.08 0.79
C ARG A 432 22.06 -33.30 1.05
N ALA A 433 20.77 -33.10 1.21
CA ALA A 433 19.80 -34.17 1.31
C ALA A 433 19.74 -34.95 -0.02
N ASN A 434 19.54 -36.26 0.07
CA ASN A 434 19.47 -37.15 -1.08
C ASN A 434 18.30 -36.74 -1.99
N ALA A 435 18.61 -36.40 -3.25
CA ALA A 435 17.64 -35.94 -4.24
C ALA A 435 16.52 -36.97 -4.53
N ALA A 436 16.78 -38.26 -4.34
CA ALA A 436 15.76 -39.31 -4.49
C ALA A 436 14.65 -39.23 -3.42
N GLN A 437 14.88 -38.51 -2.33
CA GLN A 437 13.93 -38.28 -1.25
C GLN A 437 13.22 -36.91 -1.37
N ARG A 438 13.50 -36.14 -2.43
CA ARG A 438 12.82 -34.87 -2.71
C ARG A 438 11.45 -35.12 -3.31
N LEU A 439 10.44 -34.43 -2.80
CA LEU A 439 9.11 -34.34 -3.40
C LEU A 439 9.08 -33.17 -4.38
N LEU A 440 8.60 -33.43 -5.59
CA LEU A 440 8.47 -32.43 -6.66
C LEU A 440 7.02 -31.97 -6.83
N GLY A 441 6.81 -30.92 -7.63
CA GLY A 441 5.53 -30.22 -7.77
C GLY A 441 4.29 -31.11 -7.91
N GLU A 442 4.32 -32.12 -8.78
CA GLU A 442 3.17 -33.04 -8.97
C GLU A 442 2.83 -33.86 -7.70
N GLN A 443 3.85 -34.27 -6.94
CA GLN A 443 3.66 -35.04 -5.71
C GLN A 443 3.18 -34.17 -4.56
N LEU A 444 3.60 -32.90 -4.54
CA LEU A 444 3.14 -31.90 -3.57
C LEU A 444 1.70 -31.46 -3.88
N ALA A 445 1.36 -31.27 -5.16
CA ALA A 445 -0.01 -30.94 -5.58
C ALA A 445 -0.99 -32.06 -5.22
N ALA A 446 -0.62 -33.33 -5.45
CA ALA A 446 -1.42 -34.48 -5.05
C ALA A 446 -1.66 -34.52 -3.52
N ALA A 447 -0.68 -34.09 -2.72
CA ALA A 447 -0.83 -34.01 -1.26
C ALA A 447 -1.77 -32.87 -0.80
N ALA A 448 -2.00 -31.86 -1.63
CA ALA A 448 -2.95 -30.78 -1.38
C ALA A 448 -4.40 -31.18 -1.73
N GLU A 449 -4.58 -31.99 -2.78
CA GLU A 449 -5.91 -32.40 -3.27
C GLU A 449 -6.53 -33.55 -2.46
N ASP A 450 -5.71 -34.45 -1.88
CA ASP A 450 -6.18 -35.67 -1.21
C ASP A 450 -5.42 -35.90 0.12
N PRO A 451 -5.78 -35.18 1.22
CA PRO A 451 -5.09 -35.31 2.50
C PRO A 451 -5.31 -36.71 3.11
N PRO A 452 -4.27 -37.39 3.62
CA PRO A 452 -4.45 -38.69 4.25
C PRO A 452 -5.33 -38.59 5.51
N GLU A 453 -6.25 -39.55 5.68
CA GLU A 453 -7.18 -39.66 6.84
C GLU A 453 -6.49 -39.67 8.22
#